data_AF-A0A544YFY3-F1
#
_entry.id   AF-A0A544YFY3-F1
#
_cell.length_a   1.000
_cell.length_b   1.000
_cell.length_c   1.000
_cell.angle_alpha   90.00
_cell.angle_beta   90.00
_cell.angle_gamma   90.00
#
_symmetry.space_group_name_H-M   'P 1'
#
loop_
_entity.id
_entity.type
_entity.pdbx_description
1 polymer ?
#
loop_
_entity_poly.entity_id
_entity_poly.type
_entity_poly.pdbx_seq_one_letter_code
_entity_poly.pdbx_strand_id
1 'polypeptide(L)'
;MAIAIGLVGAGRRAAEVHAPAIAACPEARFAGVWARSPGATQALAERYGVPASGRFEDLLDHCEAVVFAVPPPVQPYLAEVAARQDKALLLERPVAGDLAGAERLAEAAERTVSQLALLWRYSATVRHFLTDAVPKTFPQGASGLVVTTAPPDPRPWRRGLSVLRGDLGPDLLDLLDAALGRVIGVHAHGQPTGWFGMMFEHEGGTYSEISMYTSPEPVRERAEIEVFGSGGVAAVDGVAAVGREAVDTMYREFTDTAEHRRRHELDAARGLHLQQVIEAVESDLLHRD
;
A
#
# COMPACT_ATOMS: atom_id res chain seq x y z
N MET A 1 -8.70 24.17 -6.23
CA MET A 1 -8.74 24.72 -4.85
C MET A 1 -8.04 23.72 -3.95
N ALA A 2 -7.43 24.13 -2.83
CA ALA A 2 -6.75 23.16 -1.96
C ALA A 2 -7.76 22.27 -1.21
N ILE A 3 -7.62 20.95 -1.33
CA ILE A 3 -8.49 19.96 -0.70
C ILE A 3 -8.20 19.87 0.80
N ALA A 4 -9.23 19.94 1.63
CA ALA A 4 -9.10 19.76 3.07
C ALA A 4 -8.86 18.28 3.42
N ILE A 5 -7.70 17.96 3.98
CA ILE A 5 -7.31 16.58 4.31
C ILE A 5 -7.24 16.39 5.84
N GLY A 6 -7.99 15.41 6.34
CA GLY A 6 -7.86 14.91 7.71
C GLY A 6 -6.92 13.69 7.77
N LEU A 7 -6.03 13.65 8.78
CA LEU A 7 -5.16 12.50 9.01
C LEU A 7 -5.72 11.61 10.13
N VAL A 8 -5.95 10.34 9.80
CA VAL A 8 -6.47 9.32 10.71
C VAL A 8 -5.33 8.40 11.13
N GLY A 9 -4.84 8.58 12.35
CA GLY A 9 -3.69 7.88 12.90
C GLY A 9 -2.61 8.85 13.39
N ALA A 10 -1.84 8.41 14.39
CA ALA A 10 -0.72 9.17 14.97
C ALA A 10 0.52 8.27 15.21
N GLY A 11 0.59 7.14 14.49
CA GLY A 11 1.73 6.23 14.55
C GLY A 11 2.90 6.68 13.67
N ARG A 12 3.92 5.84 13.55
CA ARG A 12 5.14 6.11 12.78
C ARG A 12 4.85 6.62 11.35
N ARG A 13 4.02 5.90 10.58
CA ARG A 13 3.64 6.29 9.21
C ARG A 13 2.91 7.64 9.16
N ALA A 14 2.04 7.90 10.12
CA ALA A 14 1.35 9.19 10.23
C ALA A 14 2.36 10.33 10.45
N ALA A 15 3.31 10.16 11.36
CA ALA A 15 4.27 11.20 11.76
C ALA A 15 5.44 11.40 10.78
N GLU A 16 5.89 10.33 10.11
CA GLU A 16 7.09 10.34 9.25
C GLU A 16 6.77 10.48 7.76
N VAL A 17 5.59 10.03 7.32
CA VAL A 17 5.21 10.03 5.89
C VAL A 17 4.06 11.00 5.65
N HIS A 18 2.89 10.75 6.25
CA HIS A 18 1.67 11.44 5.85
C HIS A 18 1.57 12.88 6.34
N ALA A 19 1.79 13.14 7.62
CA ALA A 19 1.74 14.51 8.16
C ALA A 19 2.72 15.47 7.46
N PRO A 20 4.01 15.13 7.22
CA PRO A 20 4.90 16.01 6.47
C PRO A 20 4.49 16.15 5.00
N ALA A 21 3.95 15.10 4.36
CA ALA A 21 3.51 15.17 2.98
C ALA A 21 2.25 16.03 2.80
N ILE A 22 1.25 15.91 3.69
CA ILE A 22 0.07 16.78 3.67
C ILE A 22 0.49 18.24 3.86
N ALA A 23 1.38 18.51 4.82
CA ALA A 23 1.84 19.86 5.12
C ALA A 23 2.67 20.49 3.98
N ALA A 24 3.33 19.67 3.15
CA ALA A 24 4.14 20.12 2.03
C ALA A 24 3.37 20.21 0.70
N CYS A 25 2.20 19.59 0.57
CA CYS A 25 1.41 19.53 -0.65
C CYS A 25 0.62 20.84 -0.87
N PRO A 26 0.94 21.64 -1.91
CA PRO A 26 0.26 22.92 -2.18
C PRO A 26 -1.24 22.77 -2.47
N GLU A 27 -1.64 21.63 -3.02
CA GLU A 27 -3.03 21.28 -3.36
C GLU A 27 -3.81 20.74 -2.14
N ALA A 28 -3.19 20.65 -0.96
CA ALA A 28 -3.82 20.18 0.26
C ALA A 28 -3.82 21.24 1.36
N ARG A 29 -4.90 21.25 2.16
CA ARG A 29 -4.97 21.95 3.44
C ARG A 29 -5.06 20.92 4.55
N PHE A 30 -4.10 20.92 5.46
CA PHE A 30 -4.12 19.99 6.61
C PHE A 30 -5.22 20.39 7.60
N ALA A 31 -6.34 19.66 7.59
CA ALA A 31 -7.56 20.00 8.31
C ALA A 31 -7.53 19.60 9.79
N GLY A 32 -6.77 18.57 10.14
CA GLY A 32 -6.67 18.08 11.51
C GLY A 32 -6.17 16.65 11.60
N VAL A 33 -5.97 16.19 12.83
CA VAL A 33 -5.53 14.83 13.15
C VAL A 33 -6.53 14.19 14.10
N TRP A 34 -6.83 12.92 13.87
CA TRP A 34 -7.52 12.07 14.84
C TRP A 34 -6.79 10.75 15.00
N ALA A 35 -6.62 10.28 16.23
CA ALA A 35 -6.26 8.91 16.52
C ALA A 35 -6.88 8.47 17.86
N ARG A 36 -6.94 7.15 18.09
CA ARG A 36 -7.44 6.58 19.35
C ARG A 36 -6.68 7.04 20.60
N SER A 37 -5.41 7.43 20.48
CA SER A 37 -4.60 7.94 21.60
C SER A 37 -4.69 9.46 21.64
N PRO A 38 -5.34 10.07 22.65
CA PRO A 38 -5.47 11.52 22.73
C PRO A 38 -4.12 12.22 22.80
N GLY A 39 -3.18 11.70 23.60
CA GLY A 39 -1.85 12.29 23.75
C GLY A 39 -1.04 12.28 22.45
N ALA A 40 -1.06 11.18 21.69
CA ALA A 40 -0.37 11.11 20.39
C ALA A 40 -1.04 12.02 19.34
N THR A 41 -2.37 12.12 19.37
CA THR A 41 -3.13 13.02 18.50
C THR A 41 -2.75 14.47 18.77
N GLN A 42 -2.76 14.88 20.04
CA GLN A 42 -2.40 16.22 20.46
C GLN A 42 -0.96 16.58 20.04
N ALA A 43 0.00 15.70 20.33
CA ALA A 43 1.41 15.93 20.01
C ALA A 43 1.65 16.09 18.49
N LEU A 44 1.00 15.27 17.66
CA LEU A 44 1.14 15.38 16.21
C LEU A 44 0.44 16.63 15.66
N ALA A 45 -0.75 16.95 16.17
CA ALA A 45 -1.51 18.12 15.76
C ALA A 45 -0.78 19.44 16.10
N GLU A 46 -0.22 19.53 17.31
CA GLU A 46 0.58 20.68 17.76
C GLU A 46 1.81 20.92 16.87
N ARG A 47 2.51 19.85 16.47
CA ARG A 47 3.68 19.92 15.59
C ARG A 47 3.39 20.62 14.25
N TYR A 48 2.17 20.49 13.75
CA TYR A 48 1.74 21.06 12.46
C TYR A 48 0.78 22.24 12.60
N GLY A 49 0.45 22.67 13.83
CA GLY A 49 -0.46 23.78 14.08
C GLY A 49 -1.90 23.52 13.60
N VAL A 50 -2.36 22.27 13.64
CA VAL A 50 -3.70 21.85 13.19
C VAL A 50 -4.57 21.38 14.36
N PRO A 51 -5.90 21.30 14.21
CA PRO A 51 -6.78 20.75 15.23
C PRO A 51 -6.51 19.28 15.56
N ALA A 52 -6.53 18.95 16.86
CA ALA A 52 -6.61 17.59 17.36
C ALA A 52 -8.09 17.25 17.62
N SER A 53 -8.69 16.39 16.80
CA SER A 53 -10.08 16.00 16.97
C SER A 53 -10.22 14.96 18.10
N GLY A 54 -11.17 15.17 19.00
CA GLY A 54 -11.46 14.22 20.09
C GLY A 54 -12.23 12.99 19.60
N ARG A 55 -13.08 13.17 18.59
CA ARG A 55 -13.81 12.08 17.91
C ARG A 55 -13.46 12.04 16.43
N PHE A 56 -13.69 10.88 15.82
CA PHE A 56 -13.42 10.71 14.41
C PHE A 56 -14.39 11.55 13.56
N GLU A 57 -15.67 11.60 13.93
CA GLU A 57 -16.67 12.38 13.19
C GLU A 57 -16.35 13.87 13.19
N ASP A 58 -15.82 14.40 14.31
CA ASP A 58 -15.41 15.81 14.39
C ASP A 58 -14.32 16.13 13.36
N LEU A 59 -13.43 15.18 13.02
CA LEU A 59 -12.45 15.38 11.94
C LEU A 59 -13.14 15.40 10.57
N LEU A 60 -14.09 14.49 10.34
CA LEU A 60 -14.79 14.38 9.07
C LEU A 60 -15.62 15.63 8.73
N ASP A 61 -16.16 16.32 9.73
CA ASP A 61 -16.90 17.57 9.54
C ASP A 61 -16.02 18.71 8.98
N HIS A 62 -14.70 18.60 9.09
CA HIS A 62 -13.74 19.66 8.72
C HIS A 62 -12.85 19.30 7.51
N CYS A 63 -13.01 18.12 6.92
CA CYS A 63 -12.25 17.67 5.76
C CYS A 63 -13.13 17.20 4.60
N GLU A 64 -12.56 17.20 3.40
CA GLU A 64 -13.15 16.66 2.17
C GLU A 64 -12.57 15.28 1.84
N ALA A 65 -11.35 15.03 2.33
CA ALA A 65 -10.62 13.80 2.15
C ALA A 65 -9.97 13.33 3.45
N VAL A 66 -9.73 12.02 3.54
CA VAL A 66 -9.14 11.36 4.71
C VAL A 66 -7.93 10.53 4.26
N VAL A 67 -6.84 10.67 5.00
CA VAL A 67 -5.65 9.83 4.86
C VAL A 67 -5.58 8.88 6.04
N PHE A 68 -5.52 7.58 5.79
CA PHE A 68 -5.41 6.56 6.82
C PHE A 68 -3.95 6.21 7.11
N ALA A 69 -3.62 6.13 8.39
CA ALA A 69 -2.32 5.70 8.90
C ALA A 69 -2.52 4.91 10.21
N VAL A 70 -3.43 3.93 10.14
CA VAL A 70 -3.87 3.06 11.25
C VAL A 70 -3.49 1.61 10.99
N PRO A 71 -3.53 0.73 12.01
CA PRO A 71 -3.34 -0.70 11.79
C PRO A 71 -4.35 -1.28 10.77
N PRO A 72 -3.96 -2.23 9.91
CA PRO A 72 -4.82 -2.79 8.88
C PRO A 72 -6.17 -3.34 9.38
N PRO A 73 -6.27 -4.04 10.54
CA PRO A 73 -7.57 -4.48 11.05
C PRO A 73 -8.53 -3.35 11.44
N VAL A 74 -8.03 -2.12 11.62
CA VAL A 74 -8.81 -0.95 12.04
C VAL A 74 -9.29 -0.15 10.83
N GLN A 75 -8.53 -0.16 9.72
CA GLN A 75 -8.78 0.66 8.55
C GLN A 75 -10.18 0.47 7.94
N PRO A 76 -10.69 -0.77 7.70
CA PRO A 76 -12.03 -0.99 7.13
C PRO A 76 -13.14 -0.24 7.86
N TYR A 77 -13.19 -0.35 9.20
CA TYR A 77 -14.25 0.26 10.00
C TYR A 77 -14.27 1.79 9.90
N LEU A 78 -13.08 2.42 9.83
CA LEU A 78 -12.99 3.87 9.73
C LEU A 78 -13.23 4.35 8.28
N ALA A 79 -12.75 3.59 7.29
CA ALA A 79 -13.00 3.86 5.88
C ALA A 79 -14.50 3.78 5.55
N GLU A 80 -15.22 2.80 6.09
CA GLU A 80 -16.68 2.67 5.96
C GLU A 80 -17.43 3.90 6.49
N VAL A 81 -17.00 4.47 7.63
CA VAL A 81 -17.60 5.68 8.19
C VAL A 81 -17.31 6.91 7.31
N ALA A 82 -16.07 7.07 6.86
CA ALA A 82 -15.68 8.18 5.99
C ALA A 82 -16.37 8.11 4.62
N ALA A 83 -16.47 6.92 4.02
CA ALA A 83 -17.13 6.68 2.75
C ALA A 83 -18.63 7.03 2.80
N ARG A 84 -19.32 6.69 3.89
CA ARG A 84 -20.73 7.07 4.09
C ARG A 84 -20.95 8.58 4.18
N GLN A 85 -19.91 9.34 4.51
CA GLN A 85 -19.92 10.80 4.48
C GLN A 85 -19.30 11.39 3.21
N ASP A 86 -19.13 10.56 2.17
CA ASP A 86 -18.65 10.94 0.84
C ASP A 86 -17.25 11.58 0.84
N LYS A 87 -16.39 11.17 1.79
CA LYS A 87 -15.01 11.64 1.88
C LYS A 87 -14.12 10.83 0.95
N ALA A 88 -13.24 11.50 0.20
CA ALA A 88 -12.22 10.80 -0.58
C ALA A 88 -11.22 10.08 0.37
N LEU A 89 -10.75 8.90 -0.01
CA LEU A 89 -9.98 8.01 0.87
C LEU A 89 -8.58 7.75 0.30
N LEU A 90 -7.54 8.16 1.01
CA LEU A 90 -6.18 7.65 0.79
C LEU A 90 -5.93 6.53 1.81
N LEU A 91 -6.00 5.30 1.32
CA LEU A 91 -5.90 4.07 2.08
C LEU A 91 -4.43 3.65 2.23
N GLU A 92 -4.06 3.18 3.41
CA GLU A 92 -2.75 2.54 3.59
C GLU A 92 -2.79 1.08 3.16
N ARG A 93 -1.60 0.55 2.89
CA ARG A 93 -1.40 -0.87 2.56
C ARG A 93 -0.86 -1.66 3.77
N PRO A 94 -1.25 -2.93 3.94
CA PRO A 94 -2.36 -3.61 3.26
C PRO A 94 -3.71 -2.97 3.60
N VAL A 95 -4.68 -3.12 2.71
CA VAL A 95 -5.97 -2.40 2.80
C VAL A 95 -6.80 -2.82 4.03
N ALA A 96 -6.61 -4.04 4.52
CA ALA A 96 -7.27 -4.60 5.69
C ALA A 96 -6.38 -5.61 6.42
N GLY A 97 -6.85 -6.10 7.58
CA GLY A 97 -6.17 -7.16 8.33
C GLY A 97 -6.44 -8.57 7.78
N ASP A 98 -7.56 -8.76 7.12
CA ASP A 98 -8.07 -10.02 6.58
C ASP A 98 -8.88 -9.78 5.30
N LEU A 99 -9.21 -10.86 4.59
CA LEU A 99 -9.99 -10.79 3.35
C LEU A 99 -11.39 -10.18 3.59
N ALA A 100 -12.10 -10.62 4.63
CA ALA A 100 -13.43 -10.12 4.95
C ALA A 100 -13.45 -8.60 5.21
N GLY A 101 -12.42 -8.06 5.86
CA GLY A 101 -12.25 -6.62 6.06
C GLY A 101 -11.97 -5.88 4.76
N ALA A 102 -11.18 -6.46 3.85
CA ALA A 102 -10.92 -5.87 2.54
C ALA A 102 -12.19 -5.85 1.67
N GLU A 103 -13.01 -6.90 1.71
CA GLU A 103 -14.28 -6.98 1.00
C GLU A 103 -15.24 -5.87 1.46
N ARG A 104 -15.44 -5.72 2.77
CA ARG A 104 -16.29 -4.66 3.32
C ARG A 104 -15.79 -3.26 2.96
N LEU A 105 -14.48 -3.04 3.03
CA LEU A 105 -13.89 -1.75 2.67
C LEU A 105 -14.12 -1.45 1.19
N ALA A 106 -13.86 -2.41 0.30
CA ALA A 106 -14.05 -2.23 -1.14
C ALA A 106 -15.52 -1.98 -1.50
N GLU A 107 -16.46 -2.68 -0.86
CA GLU A 107 -17.90 -2.44 -1.00
C GLU A 107 -18.27 -1.02 -0.55
N ALA A 108 -17.84 -0.60 0.64
CA ALA A 108 -18.13 0.74 1.14
C ALA A 108 -17.51 1.85 0.28
N ALA A 109 -16.37 1.58 -0.35
CA ALA A 109 -15.67 2.51 -1.22
C ALA A 109 -16.13 2.46 -2.69
N GLU A 110 -17.08 1.60 -3.08
CA GLU A 110 -17.46 1.37 -4.49
C GLU A 110 -17.85 2.66 -5.24
N ARG A 111 -18.50 3.58 -4.53
CA ARG A 111 -18.98 4.87 -5.04
C ARG A 111 -18.16 6.07 -4.57
N THR A 112 -17.12 5.81 -3.78
CA THR A 112 -16.29 6.81 -3.13
C THR A 112 -14.93 6.87 -3.83
N VAL A 113 -14.39 8.07 -4.00
CA VAL A 113 -13.00 8.19 -4.49
C VAL A 113 -12.08 7.50 -3.50
N SER A 114 -11.30 6.53 -3.97
CA SER A 114 -10.27 5.89 -3.17
C SER A 114 -8.97 5.75 -3.95
N GLN A 115 -7.87 5.85 -3.22
CA GLN A 115 -6.52 5.65 -3.70
C GLN A 115 -5.72 4.89 -2.64
N LEU A 116 -4.83 4.00 -3.05
CA LEU A 116 -4.01 3.15 -2.18
C LEU A 116 -2.55 3.62 -2.21
N ALA A 117 -1.91 3.64 -1.04
CA ALA A 117 -0.52 4.08 -0.86
C ALA A 117 0.53 3.04 -1.30
N LEU A 118 0.46 2.58 -2.54
CA LEU A 118 1.44 1.71 -3.20
C LEU A 118 2.62 2.52 -3.75
N LEU A 119 3.55 2.92 -2.88
CA LEU A 119 4.61 3.89 -3.19
C LEU A 119 5.44 3.54 -4.44
N TRP A 120 5.61 2.25 -4.76
CA TRP A 120 6.37 1.86 -5.95
C TRP A 120 5.73 2.42 -7.22
N ARG A 121 4.40 2.38 -7.34
CA ARG A 121 3.67 2.89 -8.52
C ARG A 121 3.71 4.40 -8.70
N TYR A 122 4.11 5.15 -7.68
CA TYR A 122 4.28 6.59 -7.75
C TYR A 122 5.73 7.01 -8.01
N SER A 123 6.68 6.07 -8.02
CA SER A 123 8.06 6.31 -8.41
C SER A 123 8.19 6.50 -9.93
N ALA A 124 8.94 7.53 -10.33
CA ALA A 124 9.29 7.74 -11.73
C ALA A 124 10.08 6.56 -12.32
N THR A 125 10.95 5.93 -11.52
CA THR A 125 11.76 4.78 -11.93
C THR A 125 10.87 3.56 -12.23
N VAL A 126 9.93 3.24 -11.34
CA VAL A 126 9.00 2.13 -11.54
C VAL A 126 8.04 2.41 -12.69
N ARG A 127 7.55 3.64 -12.84
CA ARG A 127 6.71 4.03 -13.98
C ARG A 127 7.46 3.85 -15.30
N HIS A 128 8.70 4.34 -15.39
CA HIS A 128 9.53 4.13 -16.57
C HIS A 128 9.78 2.64 -16.86
N PHE A 129 10.08 1.86 -15.80
CA PHE A 129 10.21 0.41 -15.91
C PHE A 129 8.96 -0.23 -16.53
N LEU A 130 7.76 0.10 -16.02
CA LEU A 130 6.50 -0.46 -16.49
C LEU A 130 6.10 0.03 -17.91
N THR A 131 6.28 1.31 -18.22
CA THR A 131 5.76 1.90 -19.46
C THR A 131 6.74 1.84 -20.63
N ASP A 132 8.05 1.70 -20.37
CA ASP A 132 9.08 1.73 -21.41
C ASP A 132 9.97 0.49 -21.42
N ALA A 133 10.50 0.06 -20.28
CA ALA A 133 11.45 -1.05 -20.24
C ALA A 133 10.78 -2.42 -20.44
N VAL A 134 9.72 -2.72 -19.67
CA VAL A 134 9.00 -4.00 -19.72
C VAL A 134 8.40 -4.27 -21.11
N PRO A 135 7.71 -3.33 -21.79
CA PRO A 135 7.15 -3.61 -23.11
C PRO A 135 8.19 -4.00 -24.17
N LYS A 136 9.43 -3.49 -24.05
CA LYS A 136 10.53 -3.80 -24.98
C LYS A 136 11.07 -5.21 -24.82
N THR A 137 10.84 -5.87 -23.67
CA THR A 137 11.33 -7.24 -23.45
C THR A 137 10.46 -8.29 -24.13
N PHE A 138 9.22 -7.97 -24.52
CA PHE A 138 8.20 -8.96 -24.89
C PHE A 138 8.04 -10.02 -23.79
N PRO A 139 7.50 -9.64 -22.62
CA PRO A 139 7.58 -10.43 -21.39
C PRO A 139 7.12 -11.89 -21.57
N GLN A 140 7.93 -12.82 -21.09
CA GLN A 140 7.65 -14.26 -21.01
C GLN A 140 7.59 -14.75 -19.56
N GLY A 141 8.25 -14.04 -18.64
CA GLY A 141 8.15 -14.26 -17.21
C GLY A 141 9.03 -13.31 -16.40
N ALA A 142 8.99 -13.45 -15.08
CA ALA A 142 9.83 -12.67 -14.17
C ALA A 142 10.47 -13.51 -13.08
N SER A 143 11.56 -13.00 -12.52
CA SER A 143 12.16 -13.53 -11.31
C SER A 143 12.52 -12.40 -10.36
N GLY A 144 12.61 -12.69 -9.06
CA GLY A 144 12.98 -11.66 -8.10
C GLY A 144 13.31 -12.14 -6.71
N LEU A 145 13.89 -11.22 -5.94
CA LEU A 145 14.31 -11.40 -4.57
C LEU A 145 13.92 -10.19 -3.73
N VAL A 146 13.15 -10.42 -2.67
CA VAL A 146 12.84 -9.40 -1.67
C VAL A 146 13.48 -9.77 -0.34
N VAL A 147 14.33 -8.88 0.16
CA VAL A 147 14.95 -8.99 1.48
C VAL A 147 14.67 -7.70 2.24
N THR A 148 14.10 -7.83 3.44
CA THR A 148 13.77 -6.69 4.31
C THR A 148 14.11 -6.99 5.76
N THR A 149 14.24 -5.94 6.57
CA THR A 149 14.36 -6.05 8.02
C THR A 149 13.01 -5.82 8.68
N ALA A 150 12.56 -6.78 9.49
CA ALA A 150 11.45 -6.57 10.41
C ALA A 150 11.89 -6.95 11.82
N PRO A 151 12.26 -5.97 12.68
CA PRO A 151 12.57 -6.28 14.06
C PRO A 151 11.32 -6.79 14.77
N PRO A 152 11.47 -7.58 15.86
CA PRO A 152 10.34 -8.08 16.64
C PRO A 152 9.38 -6.95 17.02
N ASP A 153 8.12 -7.10 16.63
CA ASP A 153 7.09 -6.11 16.88
C ASP A 153 6.12 -6.58 17.98
N PRO A 154 6.01 -5.87 19.11
CA PRO A 154 5.12 -6.28 20.19
C PRO A 154 3.64 -6.10 19.85
N ARG A 155 3.30 -5.39 18.75
CA ARG A 155 1.91 -5.10 18.38
C ARG A 155 1.20 -6.38 17.95
N PRO A 156 0.05 -6.74 18.57
CA PRO A 156 -0.63 -8.01 18.30
C PRO A 156 -0.96 -8.26 16.83
N TRP A 157 -1.34 -7.22 16.09
CA TRP A 157 -1.72 -7.35 14.68
C TRP A 157 -0.53 -7.65 13.75
N ARG A 158 0.72 -7.50 14.20
CA ARG A 158 1.93 -7.86 13.42
C ARG A 158 2.49 -9.24 13.76
N ARG A 159 1.96 -9.92 14.78
CA ARG A 159 2.45 -11.24 15.19
C ARG A 159 2.01 -12.32 14.21
N GLY A 160 2.96 -13.14 13.75
CA GLY A 160 2.70 -14.32 12.93
C GLY A 160 2.28 -14.03 11.48
N LEU A 161 2.30 -12.76 11.05
CA LEU A 161 2.04 -12.42 9.65
C LEU A 161 3.26 -12.79 8.80
N SER A 162 3.00 -13.29 7.58
CA SER A 162 4.08 -13.46 6.60
C SER A 162 4.67 -12.10 6.22
N VAL A 163 5.90 -12.12 5.72
CA VAL A 163 6.57 -10.94 5.16
C VAL A 163 5.73 -10.29 4.04
N LEU A 164 4.92 -11.09 3.36
CA LEU A 164 4.06 -10.64 2.27
C LEU A 164 2.96 -9.67 2.74
N ARG A 165 2.54 -9.73 4.02
CA ARG A 165 1.65 -8.72 4.62
C ARG A 165 2.38 -7.46 5.07
N GLY A 166 3.70 -7.49 5.04
CA GLY A 166 4.56 -6.36 5.39
C GLY A 166 4.56 -5.27 4.32
N ASP A 167 5.41 -4.27 4.52
CA ASP A 167 5.38 -3.05 3.73
C ASP A 167 5.85 -3.26 2.27
N LEU A 168 6.50 -4.38 1.91
CA LEU A 168 6.97 -4.58 0.53
C LEU A 168 6.10 -5.55 -0.27
N GLY A 169 5.32 -6.40 0.39
CA GLY A 169 4.55 -7.44 -0.29
C GLY A 169 3.43 -6.91 -1.19
N PRO A 170 2.55 -6.00 -0.74
CA PRO A 170 1.53 -5.43 -1.60
C PRO A 170 2.10 -4.64 -2.79
N ASP A 171 3.21 -3.92 -2.58
CA ASP A 171 3.91 -3.21 -3.67
C ASP A 171 4.52 -4.20 -4.69
N LEU A 172 5.10 -5.30 -4.23
CA LEU A 172 5.63 -6.37 -5.08
C LEU A 172 4.51 -6.99 -5.94
N LEU A 173 3.42 -7.43 -5.30
CA LEU A 173 2.30 -8.06 -6.01
C LEU A 173 1.69 -7.10 -7.03
N ASP A 174 1.56 -5.83 -6.67
CA ASP A 174 1.08 -4.81 -7.58
C ASP A 174 2.00 -4.59 -8.79
N LEU A 175 3.32 -4.55 -8.56
CA LEU A 175 4.32 -4.42 -9.62
C LEU A 175 4.25 -5.60 -10.61
N LEU A 176 4.13 -6.83 -10.11
CA LEU A 176 4.06 -8.02 -10.95
C LEU A 176 2.79 -8.02 -11.80
N ASP A 177 1.65 -7.69 -11.21
CA ASP A 177 0.40 -7.49 -11.94
C ASP A 177 0.53 -6.46 -13.07
N ALA A 178 1.15 -5.31 -12.77
CA ALA A 178 1.30 -4.24 -13.72
C ALA A 178 2.28 -4.59 -14.86
N ALA A 179 3.29 -5.44 -14.59
CA ALA A 179 4.28 -5.85 -15.56
C ALA A 179 3.84 -7.03 -16.43
N LEU A 180 3.09 -7.98 -15.87
CA LEU A 180 2.83 -9.29 -16.48
C LEU A 180 1.36 -9.63 -16.70
N GLY A 181 0.43 -8.85 -16.13
CA GLY A 181 -0.99 -9.18 -16.06
C GLY A 181 -1.39 -9.68 -14.68
N ARG A 182 -2.70 -9.65 -14.40
CA ARG A 182 -3.26 -9.97 -13.07
C ARG A 182 -2.87 -11.38 -12.63
N VAL A 183 -2.47 -11.57 -11.37
CA VAL A 183 -2.25 -12.91 -10.79
C VAL A 183 -3.59 -13.67 -10.72
N ILE A 184 -3.58 -14.90 -11.27
CA ILE A 184 -4.72 -15.83 -11.28
C ILE A 184 -4.41 -17.17 -10.62
N GLY A 185 -3.14 -17.50 -10.40
CA GLY A 185 -2.70 -18.72 -9.74
C GLY A 185 -1.51 -18.46 -8.83
N VAL A 186 -1.45 -19.18 -7.72
CA VAL A 186 -0.36 -19.07 -6.74
C VAL A 186 0.13 -20.46 -6.34
N HIS A 187 1.45 -20.58 -6.19
CA HIS A 187 2.09 -21.68 -5.50
C HIS A 187 3.19 -21.14 -4.61
N ALA A 188 3.27 -21.58 -3.37
CA ALA A 188 4.23 -21.11 -2.40
C ALA A 188 4.83 -22.26 -1.59
N HIS A 189 6.06 -22.08 -1.15
CA HIS A 189 6.76 -23.06 -0.34
C HIS A 189 7.81 -22.41 0.56
N GLY A 190 8.16 -23.07 1.66
CA GLY A 190 9.16 -22.59 2.61
C GLY A 190 8.54 -22.16 3.93
N GLN A 191 9.23 -21.29 4.67
CA GLN A 191 8.83 -20.88 6.01
C GLN A 191 8.25 -19.46 5.98
N PRO A 192 6.97 -19.24 6.36
CA PRO A 192 6.33 -17.91 6.32
C PRO A 192 7.07 -16.81 7.09
N THR A 193 7.75 -17.18 8.17
CA THR A 193 8.56 -16.30 9.02
C THR A 193 10.05 -16.34 8.70
N GLY A 194 10.45 -17.14 7.71
CA GLY A 194 11.83 -17.34 7.27
C GLY A 194 11.95 -17.05 5.78
N TRP A 195 12.67 -17.92 5.06
CA TRP A 195 12.76 -17.86 3.60
C TRP A 195 11.59 -18.64 3.00
N PHE A 196 10.87 -18.01 2.07
CA PHE A 196 9.85 -18.68 1.26
C PHE A 196 9.90 -18.23 -0.20
N GLY A 197 9.53 -19.15 -1.08
CA GLY A 197 9.41 -18.91 -2.51
C GLY A 197 7.94 -18.88 -2.91
N MET A 198 7.63 -18.08 -3.94
CA MET A 198 6.32 -17.95 -4.55
C MET A 198 6.46 -18.06 -6.06
N MET A 199 5.53 -18.75 -6.69
CA MET A 199 5.31 -18.78 -8.12
C MET A 199 3.91 -18.25 -8.40
N PHE A 200 3.80 -17.32 -9.33
CA PHE A 200 2.56 -16.71 -9.75
C PHE A 200 2.28 -17.04 -11.21
N GLU A 201 1.04 -17.42 -11.50
CA GLU A 201 0.49 -17.48 -12.86
C GLU A 201 -0.26 -16.19 -13.13
N HIS A 202 0.03 -15.56 -14.26
CA HIS A 202 -0.57 -14.28 -14.67
C HIS A 202 -1.56 -14.47 -15.82
N GLU A 203 -2.58 -13.61 -15.85
CA GLU A 203 -3.42 -13.44 -17.04
C GLU A 203 -2.53 -13.21 -18.28
N GLY A 204 -2.78 -13.96 -19.35
CA GLY A 204 -1.92 -13.94 -20.54
C GLY A 204 -0.87 -15.07 -20.57
N GLY A 205 -0.80 -15.91 -19.54
CA GLY A 205 -0.03 -17.17 -19.55
C GLY A 205 1.46 -17.00 -19.26
N THR A 206 1.85 -15.88 -18.64
CA THR A 206 3.22 -15.69 -18.13
C THR A 206 3.32 -16.11 -16.67
N TYR A 207 4.55 -16.34 -16.20
CA TYR A 207 4.82 -16.76 -14.83
C TYR A 207 5.84 -15.85 -14.16
N SER A 208 5.75 -15.68 -12.84
CA SER A 208 6.82 -15.06 -12.06
C SER A 208 7.22 -15.92 -10.87
N GLU A 209 8.52 -15.93 -10.56
CA GLU A 209 9.09 -16.66 -9.42
C GLU A 209 9.84 -15.70 -8.48
N ILE A 210 9.34 -15.54 -7.26
CA ILE A 210 9.89 -14.59 -6.29
C ILE A 210 10.30 -15.32 -5.01
N SER A 211 11.51 -15.06 -4.54
CA SER A 211 11.93 -15.42 -3.19
C SER A 211 11.80 -14.23 -2.24
N MET A 212 11.33 -14.49 -1.03
CA MET A 212 11.18 -13.46 0.00
C MET A 212 11.78 -13.92 1.33
N TYR A 213 12.45 -13.00 2.01
CA TYR A 213 13.03 -13.20 3.33
C TYR A 213 12.92 -11.95 4.19
N THR A 214 12.65 -12.15 5.48
CA THR A 214 12.75 -11.10 6.50
C THR A 214 13.78 -11.47 7.53
N SER A 215 14.70 -10.54 7.76
CA SER A 215 15.66 -10.63 8.84
C SER A 215 15.13 -9.94 10.10
N PRO A 216 15.26 -10.55 11.29
CA PRO A 216 15.02 -9.84 12.55
C PRO A 216 16.10 -8.79 12.84
N GLU A 217 17.27 -8.94 12.22
CA GLU A 217 18.40 -8.01 12.33
C GLU A 217 18.50 -7.09 11.09
N PRO A 218 19.08 -5.89 11.23
CA PRO A 218 19.33 -5.00 10.10
C PRO A 218 20.12 -5.68 8.97
N VAL A 219 19.54 -5.68 7.76
CA VAL A 219 20.17 -6.15 6.52
C VAL A 219 20.05 -5.07 5.45
N ARG A 220 20.82 -5.20 4.37
CA ARG A 220 20.62 -4.37 3.18
C ARG A 220 19.29 -4.75 2.54
N GLU A 221 18.30 -3.88 2.70
CA GLU A 221 16.99 -4.06 2.08
C GLU A 221 17.09 -3.95 0.56
N ARG A 222 16.30 -4.77 -0.13
CA ARG A 222 16.22 -4.80 -1.58
C ARG A 222 14.92 -5.47 -2.01
N ALA A 223 14.42 -5.03 -3.15
CA ALA A 223 13.37 -5.74 -3.87
C ALA A 223 13.73 -5.76 -5.35
N GLU A 224 14.61 -6.70 -5.71
CA GLU A 224 15.15 -6.85 -7.06
C GLU A 224 14.17 -7.70 -7.89
N ILE A 225 13.57 -7.11 -8.93
CA ILE A 225 12.67 -7.80 -9.87
C ILE A 225 13.24 -7.66 -11.27
N GLU A 226 13.28 -8.76 -12.01
CA GLU A 226 13.69 -8.83 -13.41
C GLU A 226 12.57 -9.45 -14.26
N VAL A 227 12.25 -8.82 -15.38
CA VAL A 227 11.30 -9.32 -16.38
C VAL A 227 12.07 -9.72 -17.63
N PHE A 228 11.84 -10.94 -18.09
CA PHE A 228 12.56 -11.58 -19.18
C PHE A 228 11.66 -11.77 -20.39
N GLY A 229 12.22 -11.62 -21.58
CA GLY A 229 11.56 -12.03 -22.82
C GLY A 229 12.49 -11.99 -24.02
N SER A 230 11.94 -12.19 -25.23
CA SER A 230 12.74 -12.26 -26.46
C SER A 230 13.44 -10.94 -26.82
N GLY A 231 12.99 -9.82 -26.26
CA GLY A 231 13.57 -8.49 -26.44
C GLY A 231 14.63 -8.12 -25.40
N GLY A 232 14.96 -9.02 -24.46
CA GLY A 232 15.97 -8.82 -23.43
C GLY A 232 15.41 -8.85 -22.01
N VAL A 233 16.06 -8.11 -21.11
CA VAL A 233 15.73 -8.07 -19.68
C VAL A 233 15.48 -6.63 -19.25
N ALA A 234 14.42 -6.42 -18.48
CA ALA A 234 14.17 -5.18 -17.75
C ALA A 234 14.29 -5.49 -16.25
N ALA A 235 14.97 -4.63 -15.49
CA ALA A 235 15.18 -4.84 -14.06
C ALA A 235 14.85 -3.58 -13.26
N VAL A 236 14.37 -3.76 -12.04
CA VAL A 236 14.12 -2.68 -11.07
C VAL A 236 14.41 -3.16 -9.65
N ASP A 237 14.98 -2.29 -8.82
CA ASP A 237 14.99 -2.48 -7.36
C ASP A 237 13.92 -1.57 -6.75
N GLY A 238 12.80 -2.16 -6.33
CA GLY A 238 11.64 -1.43 -5.79
C GLY A 238 11.95 -0.64 -4.53
N VAL A 239 12.88 -1.10 -3.69
CA VAL A 239 13.30 -0.38 -2.48
C VAL A 239 14.12 0.85 -2.87
N ALA A 240 15.08 0.69 -3.78
CA ALA A 240 15.92 1.79 -4.24
C ALA A 240 15.16 2.80 -5.12
N ALA A 241 14.04 2.39 -5.72
CA ALA A 241 13.25 3.22 -6.60
C ALA A 241 12.38 4.27 -5.90
N VAL A 242 12.12 4.13 -4.59
CA VAL A 242 11.21 5.03 -3.86
C VAL A 242 11.98 6.09 -3.09
N GLY A 243 11.84 7.35 -3.50
CA GLY A 243 12.23 8.52 -2.73
C GLY A 243 11.03 9.38 -2.32
N ARG A 244 11.33 10.61 -1.91
CA ARG A 244 10.32 11.61 -1.49
C ARG A 244 9.38 11.97 -2.63
N GLU A 245 9.87 12.00 -3.85
CA GLU A 245 9.13 12.31 -5.06
C GLU A 245 7.95 11.36 -5.32
N ALA A 246 8.07 10.09 -4.89
CA ALA A 246 6.97 9.13 -4.99
C ALA A 246 5.82 9.50 -4.04
N VAL A 247 6.14 9.96 -2.82
CA VAL A 247 5.14 10.44 -1.86
C VAL A 247 4.48 11.73 -2.39
N ASP A 248 5.26 12.66 -2.92
CA ASP A 248 4.74 13.91 -3.49
C ASP A 248 3.81 13.63 -4.69
N THR A 249 4.18 12.66 -5.54
CA THR A 249 3.36 12.23 -6.68
C THR A 249 2.06 11.56 -6.23
N MET A 250 2.12 10.68 -5.23
CA MET A 250 0.94 10.06 -4.62
C MET A 250 -0.05 11.12 -4.13
N TYR A 251 0.43 12.13 -3.40
CA TYR A 251 -0.44 13.19 -2.88
C TYR A 251 -1.03 14.08 -3.96
N ARG A 252 -0.24 14.44 -4.98
CA ARG A 252 -0.73 15.22 -6.13
C ARG A 252 -1.82 14.47 -6.90
N GLU A 253 -1.65 13.16 -7.10
CA GLU A 253 -2.66 12.34 -7.77
C GLU A 253 -3.89 12.16 -6.89
N PHE A 254 -3.72 12.04 -5.58
CA PHE A 254 -4.84 11.93 -4.65
C PHE A 254 -5.67 13.21 -4.60
N THR A 255 -5.04 14.38 -4.52
CA THR A 255 -5.75 15.67 -4.52
C THR A 255 -6.44 15.92 -5.85
N ASP A 256 -5.81 15.63 -7.00
CA ASP A 256 -6.46 15.73 -8.33
C ASP A 256 -7.67 14.81 -8.43
N THR A 257 -7.53 13.57 -7.99
CA THR A 257 -8.59 12.56 -8.04
C THR A 257 -9.76 12.96 -7.12
N ALA A 258 -9.47 13.47 -5.93
CA ALA A 258 -10.46 13.96 -4.97
C ALA A 258 -11.20 15.20 -5.50
N GLU A 259 -10.47 16.20 -6.02
CA GLU A 259 -11.05 17.45 -6.57
C GLU A 259 -11.99 17.17 -7.74
N HIS A 260 -11.57 16.28 -8.65
CA HIS A 260 -12.34 15.98 -9.87
C HIS A 260 -13.28 14.77 -9.73
N ARG A 261 -13.32 14.15 -8.56
CA ARG A 261 -14.11 12.94 -8.26
C ARG A 261 -13.93 11.80 -9.27
N ARG A 262 -12.69 11.59 -9.72
CA ARG A 262 -12.36 10.53 -10.68
C ARG A 262 -12.06 9.22 -9.96
N ARG A 263 -12.11 8.11 -10.70
CA ARG A 263 -11.56 6.83 -10.21
C ARG A 263 -10.05 6.83 -10.42
N HIS A 264 -9.32 6.27 -9.46
CA HIS A 264 -7.90 5.99 -9.57
C HIS A 264 -7.70 4.50 -9.89
N GLU A 265 -6.65 4.12 -10.62
CA GLU A 265 -6.38 2.71 -10.91
C GLU A 265 -5.98 1.91 -9.66
N LEU A 266 -5.31 2.58 -8.71
CA LEU A 266 -4.90 2.03 -7.42
C LEU A 266 -5.96 2.33 -6.35
N ASP A 267 -7.19 1.86 -6.53
CA ASP A 267 -8.32 2.13 -5.63
C ASP A 267 -8.55 1.03 -4.57
N ALA A 268 -9.66 1.10 -3.84
CA ALA A 268 -10.04 0.07 -2.87
C ALA A 268 -10.25 -1.33 -3.49
N ALA A 269 -10.75 -1.41 -4.73
CA ALA A 269 -10.92 -2.69 -5.42
C ALA A 269 -9.56 -3.31 -5.78
N ARG A 270 -8.58 -2.47 -6.12
CA ARG A 270 -7.19 -2.89 -6.24
C ARG A 270 -6.66 -3.45 -4.93
N GLY A 271 -6.90 -2.75 -3.81
CA GLY A 271 -6.53 -3.23 -2.48
C GLY A 271 -7.12 -4.60 -2.13
N LEU A 272 -8.40 -4.82 -2.46
CA LEU A 272 -9.06 -6.12 -2.29
C LEU A 272 -8.38 -7.22 -3.10
N HIS A 273 -8.05 -6.96 -4.37
CA HIS A 273 -7.35 -7.94 -5.19
C HIS A 273 -6.02 -8.36 -4.56
N LEU A 274 -5.19 -7.39 -4.14
CA LEU A 274 -3.92 -7.71 -3.49
C LEU A 274 -4.12 -8.51 -2.20
N GLN A 275 -5.17 -8.20 -1.42
CA GLN A 275 -5.51 -8.96 -0.23
C GLN A 275 -5.89 -10.42 -0.54
N GLN A 276 -6.60 -10.67 -1.64
CA GLN A 276 -6.94 -12.03 -2.10
C GLN A 276 -5.69 -12.83 -2.45
N VAL A 277 -4.74 -12.23 -3.18
CA VAL A 277 -3.48 -12.88 -3.55
C VAL A 277 -2.64 -13.19 -2.31
N ILE A 278 -2.55 -12.26 -1.35
CA ILE A 278 -1.85 -12.48 -0.08
C ILE A 278 -2.45 -13.66 0.69
N GLU A 279 -3.78 -13.71 0.81
CA GLU A 279 -4.48 -14.80 1.51
C GLU A 279 -4.27 -16.15 0.83
N ALA A 280 -4.26 -16.17 -0.50
CA ALA A 280 -4.01 -17.38 -1.28
C ALA A 280 -2.59 -17.91 -1.09
N VAL A 281 -1.58 -17.03 -1.09
CA VAL A 281 -0.18 -17.41 -0.83
C VAL A 281 -0.02 -17.98 0.58
N GLU A 282 -0.56 -17.31 1.59
CA GLU A 282 -0.46 -17.79 2.98
C GLU A 282 -1.21 -19.10 3.18
N SER A 283 -2.36 -19.27 2.54
CA SER A 283 -3.08 -20.55 2.53
C SER A 283 -2.21 -21.65 1.92
N ASP A 284 -1.62 -21.44 0.74
CA ASP A 284 -0.80 -22.47 0.08
C ASP A 284 0.47 -22.83 0.90
N LEU A 285 1.07 -21.86 1.59
CA LEU A 285 2.18 -22.11 2.51
C LEU A 285 1.80 -23.03 3.68
N LEU A 286 0.56 -22.94 4.19
CA LEU A 286 0.09 -23.72 5.35
C LEU A 286 -0.46 -25.10 4.99
N HIS A 287 -0.92 -25.32 3.75
CA HIS A 287 -1.51 -26.60 3.33
C HIS A 287 -0.48 -27.70 2.98
N ARG A 288 0.82 -27.47 3.23
CA ARG A 288 1.90 -28.40 2.88
C ARG A 288 2.58 -29.10 4.08
N ASP A 289 1.99 -29.01 5.27
CA ASP A 289 2.31 -29.86 6.43
C ASP A 289 1.38 -31.09 6.51
#